data_AF-A0A948LX69-F1
#
_entry.id   AF-A0A948LX69-F1
#
_cell.length_a   1.000
_cell.length_b   1.000
_cell.length_c   1.000
_cell.angle_alpha   90.00
_cell.angle_beta   90.00
_cell.angle_gamma   90.00
#
_symmetry.space_group_name_H-M   'P 1'
#
loop_
_entity.id
_entity.type
_entity.pdbx_description
1 polymer ?
#
loop_
_entity_poly.entity_id
_entity_poly.type
_entity_poly.pdbx_seq_one_letter_code
_entity_poly.pdbx_strand_id
1 'polypeptide(L)'
;MKKIIKYSSVAIVSLMILFGTLSIPKTVYNKTDMEAVKLGYPISFVTQNFTRLDPPFPWKYSFGSPWEDPFKISWFNFLLSYLIIFLVMGLAATEIEKLFIKIRKK
;
A
#
# COMPACT_ATOMS: atom_id res chain seq x y z
N MET A 1 -2.72 -9.51 27.43
CA MET A 1 -3.88 -9.46 26.51
C MET A 1 -4.05 -8.10 25.82
N LYS A 2 -4.26 -6.98 26.54
CA LYS A 2 -4.49 -5.65 25.92
C LYS A 2 -3.41 -5.20 24.91
N LYS A 3 -2.11 -5.43 25.22
CA LYS A 3 -0.99 -5.11 24.31
C LYS A 3 -1.02 -5.92 23.01
N ILE A 4 -1.31 -7.23 23.11
CA ILE A 4 -1.39 -8.12 21.95
C ILE A 4 -2.52 -7.66 21.04
N ILE A 5 -3.71 -7.41 21.60
CA ILE A 5 -4.87 -6.89 20.84
C ILE A 5 -4.49 -5.58 20.13
N LYS A 6 -3.83 -4.65 20.82
CA LYS A 6 -3.37 -3.38 20.21
C LYS A 6 -2.45 -3.62 19.00
N TYR A 7 -1.41 -4.42 19.16
CA TYR A 7 -0.46 -4.67 18.06
C TYR A 7 -1.10 -5.46 16.91
N SER A 8 -1.97 -6.43 17.21
CA SER A 8 -2.74 -7.15 16.21
C SER A 8 -3.65 -6.20 15.43
N SER A 9 -4.36 -5.28 16.09
CA SER A 9 -5.19 -4.28 15.42
C SER A 9 -4.35 -3.36 14.52
N VAL A 10 -3.20 -2.89 14.99
CA VAL A 10 -2.28 -2.06 14.18
C VAL A 10 -1.77 -2.84 12.97
N ALA A 11 -1.42 -4.12 13.13
CA ALA A 11 -0.98 -4.98 12.04
C ALA A 11 -2.06 -5.15 10.96
N ILE A 12 -3.30 -5.45 11.38
CA ILE A 12 -4.44 -5.61 10.46
C ILE A 12 -4.71 -4.30 9.69
N VAL A 13 -4.78 -3.17 10.40
CA VAL A 13 -5.00 -1.86 9.76
C VAL A 13 -3.87 -1.52 8.80
N SER A 14 -2.61 -1.83 9.16
CA SER A 14 -1.45 -1.57 8.29
C SER A 14 -1.49 -2.42 7.02
N LEU A 15 -1.91 -3.68 7.10
CA LEU A 15 -2.15 -4.52 5.92
C LEU A 15 -3.26 -3.96 5.05
N MET A 16 -4.38 -3.55 5.64
CA MET A 16 -5.49 -2.94 4.90
C MET A 16 -5.06 -1.68 4.14
N ILE A 17 -4.30 -0.80 4.79
CA ILE A 17 -3.74 0.40 4.15
C ILE A 17 -2.81 0.00 3.01
N LEU A 18 -1.88 -0.94 3.24
CA LEU A 18 -0.93 -1.41 2.24
C LEU A 18 -1.63 -1.93 0.98
N PHE A 19 -2.65 -2.79 1.13
CA PHE A 19 -3.45 -3.27 0.00
C PHE A 19 -4.26 -2.14 -0.65
N GLY A 20 -4.79 -1.21 0.14
CA GLY A 20 -5.48 -0.02 -0.39
C GLY A 20 -4.58 0.86 -1.28
N THR A 21 -3.26 0.88 -1.04
CA THR A 21 -2.34 1.64 -1.89
C THR A 21 -2.24 1.13 -3.33
N LEU A 22 -2.60 -0.13 -3.60
CA LEU A 22 -2.62 -0.70 -4.94
C LEU A 22 -3.72 -0.08 -5.82
N SER A 23 -4.76 0.50 -5.21
CA SER A 23 -5.83 1.20 -5.90
C SER A 23 -5.44 2.62 -6.32
N ILE A 24 -4.28 3.13 -5.91
CA ILE A 24 -3.81 4.46 -6.29
C ILE A 24 -3.31 4.40 -7.74
N PRO A 25 -3.94 5.13 -8.68
CA PRO A 25 -3.58 5.05 -10.09
C PRO A 25 -2.20 5.66 -10.35
N LYS A 26 -1.42 4.99 -11.20
CA LYS A 26 -0.17 5.48 -11.78
C LYS A 26 -0.41 5.93 -13.21
N THR A 27 0.14 7.10 -13.56
CA THR A 27 0.08 7.62 -14.92
C THR A 27 1.20 7.00 -15.75
N VAL A 28 0.85 6.50 -16.93
CA VAL A 28 1.73 5.87 -17.89
C VAL A 28 1.72 6.72 -19.16
N TYR A 29 2.90 7.10 -19.65
CA TYR A 29 3.04 8.08 -20.74
C TYR A 29 3.35 7.46 -22.09
N ASN A 30 3.81 6.22 -22.13
CA ASN A 30 4.16 5.51 -23.35
C ASN A 30 3.97 3.99 -23.19
N LYS A 31 4.12 3.27 -24.31
CA LYS A 31 3.93 1.81 -24.35
C LYS A 31 4.99 1.03 -23.59
N THR A 32 6.23 1.51 -23.56
CA THR A 32 7.34 0.87 -22.84
C THR A 32 7.10 0.89 -21.33
N ASP A 33 6.54 1.98 -20.81
CA ASP A 33 6.16 2.11 -19.41
C ASP A 33 5.05 1.12 -19.00
N MET A 34 4.26 0.60 -19.95
CA MET A 34 3.21 -0.41 -19.69
C MET A 34 3.75 -1.81 -19.41
N GLU A 35 4.99 -2.11 -19.82
CA GLU A 35 5.62 -3.42 -19.58
C GLU A 35 5.87 -3.69 -18.10
N ALA A 36 6.10 -2.62 -17.33
CA ALA A 36 6.50 -2.70 -15.93
C ALA A 36 5.88 -1.57 -15.08
N VAL A 37 4.54 -1.53 -15.02
CA VAL A 37 3.84 -0.55 -14.19
C VAL A 37 4.03 -0.89 -12.71
N LYS A 38 4.79 -0.04 -12.01
CA LYS A 38 5.13 -0.19 -10.59
C LYS A 38 4.02 0.38 -9.71
N LEU A 39 3.37 -0.50 -8.95
CA LEU A 39 2.22 -0.23 -8.09
C LEU A 39 2.55 -0.46 -6.61
N GLY A 40 1.77 0.18 -5.76
CA GLY A 40 1.92 0.14 -4.31
C GLY A 40 2.79 1.26 -3.74
N TYR A 41 2.49 1.62 -2.50
CA TYR A 41 3.17 2.64 -1.71
C TYR A 41 3.47 2.11 -0.30
N PRO A 42 4.42 2.72 0.45
CA PRO A 42 5.30 3.84 0.06
C PRO A 42 6.37 3.46 -0.97
N ILE A 43 6.74 2.18 -1.05
CA ILE A 43 7.73 1.67 -2.00
C ILE A 43 7.03 0.67 -2.90
N SER A 44 7.15 0.81 -4.22
CA SER A 44 6.42 -0.08 -5.13
C SER A 44 6.86 -1.53 -4.97
N PHE A 45 5.89 -2.40 -4.74
CA PHE A 45 6.10 -3.81 -4.44
C PHE A 45 5.34 -4.75 -5.39
N VAL A 46 4.43 -4.22 -6.21
CA VAL A 46 3.78 -4.94 -7.30
C VAL A 46 4.23 -4.34 -8.62
N THR A 47 4.51 -5.18 -9.61
CA THR A 47 4.71 -4.76 -11.00
C THR A 47 3.73 -5.52 -11.88
N GLN A 48 2.95 -4.82 -12.69
CA GLN A 48 2.02 -5.41 -13.66
C GLN A 48 2.41 -5.03 -15.09
N ASN A 49 2.16 -5.95 -16.02
CA ASN A 49 2.35 -5.72 -17.45
C ASN A 49 0.98 -5.54 -18.12
N PHE A 50 0.75 -4.36 -18.70
CA PHE A 50 -0.49 -4.00 -19.38
C PHE A 50 -0.36 -3.94 -20.91
N THR A 51 0.75 -4.39 -21.50
CA THR A 51 1.03 -4.29 -22.96
C THR A 51 -0.01 -4.93 -23.87
N ARG A 52 -0.88 -5.80 -23.34
CA ARG A 52 -2.04 -6.34 -24.07
C ARG A 52 -3.06 -5.25 -24.44
N LEU A 53 -3.08 -4.15 -23.71
CA LEU A 53 -3.96 -3.01 -23.92
C LEU A 53 -3.29 -1.97 -24.81
N ASP A 54 -4.09 -1.20 -25.56
CA ASP A 54 -3.61 -0.13 -26.44
C ASP A 54 -4.44 1.16 -26.23
N PRO A 55 -4.38 1.79 -25.04
CA PRO A 55 -5.11 3.02 -24.76
C PRO A 55 -4.42 4.26 -25.39
N PRO A 56 -5.13 5.39 -25.52
CA PRO A 56 -4.49 6.67 -25.81
C PRO A 56 -3.63 7.12 -24.62
N PHE A 57 -2.40 7.55 -24.88
CA PHE A 57 -1.49 8.10 -23.86
C PHE A 57 -1.71 9.60 -23.64
N PRO A 58 -1.57 10.11 -22.40
CA PRO A 58 -1.29 9.38 -21.16
C PRO A 58 -2.54 8.67 -20.60
N TRP A 59 -2.32 7.49 -20.01
CA TRP A 59 -3.39 6.72 -19.37
C TRP A 59 -3.07 6.42 -17.90
N LYS A 60 -4.10 6.20 -17.09
CA LYS A 60 -3.96 5.87 -15.67
C LYS A 60 -4.28 4.40 -15.44
N TYR A 61 -3.34 3.70 -14.80
CA TYR A 61 -3.49 2.29 -14.41
C TYR A 61 -3.42 2.15 -12.89
N SER A 62 -4.41 1.48 -12.31
CA SER A 62 -4.35 0.94 -10.96
C SER A 62 -4.09 -0.57 -11.02
N PHE A 63 -3.99 -1.22 -9.87
CA PHE A 63 -3.91 -2.68 -9.83
C PHE A 63 -5.09 -3.32 -10.56
N GLY A 64 -4.77 -4.08 -11.60
CA GLY A 64 -5.71 -4.82 -12.44
C GLY A 64 -5.95 -6.23 -11.90
N SER A 65 -6.82 -6.98 -12.57
CA SER A 65 -7.11 -8.37 -12.21
C SER A 65 -5.85 -9.23 -12.32
N PRO A 66 -5.44 -9.94 -11.25
CA PRO A 66 -4.32 -10.90 -11.29
C PRO A 66 -4.43 -11.97 -12.38
N TRP A 67 -5.66 -12.22 -12.84
CA TRP A 67 -6.00 -13.23 -13.83
C TRP A 67 -5.89 -12.72 -15.26
N GLU A 68 -6.02 -11.41 -15.46
CA GLU A 68 -6.01 -10.78 -16.79
C GLU A 68 -4.64 -10.19 -17.12
N ASP A 69 -3.94 -9.68 -16.10
CA ASP A 69 -2.67 -8.98 -16.24
C ASP A 69 -1.60 -9.63 -15.34
N PRO A 70 -0.56 -10.26 -15.92
CA PRO A 70 0.51 -10.87 -15.16
C PRO A 70 1.16 -9.87 -14.19
N PHE A 71 1.32 -10.29 -12.93
CA PHE A 71 1.93 -9.48 -11.90
C PHE A 71 3.14 -10.17 -11.28
N LYS A 72 4.10 -9.36 -10.80
CA LYS A 72 5.25 -9.80 -10.03
C LYS A 72 5.27 -9.05 -8.69
N ILE A 73 5.50 -9.77 -7.61
CA ILE A 73 5.63 -9.20 -6.26
C ILE A 73 7.11 -9.15 -5.89
N SER A 74 7.59 -7.98 -5.50
CA SER A 74 8.87 -7.83 -4.78
C SER A 74 8.61 -7.98 -3.28
N TRP A 75 8.82 -9.19 -2.77
CA TRP A 75 8.60 -9.51 -1.34
C TRP A 75 9.42 -8.63 -0.39
N PHE A 76 10.63 -8.26 -0.80
CA PHE A 76 11.47 -7.34 -0.03
C PHE A 76 10.83 -5.95 0.09
N ASN A 77 10.39 -5.37 -1.04
CA ASN A 77 9.73 -4.06 -1.03
C ASN A 77 8.38 -4.09 -0.33
N PHE A 78 7.66 -5.21 -0.43
CA PHE A 78 6.40 -5.45 0.28
C PHE A 78 6.63 -5.41 1.80
N LEU A 79 7.61 -6.16 2.29
CA LEU A 79 7.92 -6.21 3.73
C LEU A 79 8.39 -4.85 4.25
N LEU A 80 9.24 -4.15 3.48
CA LEU A 80 9.73 -2.82 3.84
C LEU A 80 8.58 -1.80 3.91
N SER A 81 7.70 -1.81 2.91
CA SER A 81 6.49 -0.96 2.87
C SER A 81 5.56 -1.24 4.04
N TYR A 82 5.31 -2.52 4.33
CA TYR A 82 4.51 -2.94 5.47
C TYR A 82 5.11 -2.47 6.79
N LEU A 83 6.41 -2.64 6.97
CA LEU A 83 7.11 -2.24 8.19
C LEU A 83 7.06 -0.72 8.41
N ILE A 84 7.21 0.08 7.34
CA ILE A 84 7.08 1.54 7.41
C ILE A 84 5.67 1.92 7.88
N ILE A 85 4.62 1.39 7.24
CA ILE A 85 3.23 1.70 7.61
C ILE A 85 2.95 1.25 9.05
N PHE A 86 3.38 0.05 9.42
CA PHE A 86 3.21 -0.50 10.76
C PHE A 86 3.82 0.39 11.84
N LEU A 87 5.06 0.87 11.63
CA LEU A 87 5.73 1.77 12.57
C LEU A 87 5.00 3.11 12.70
N VAL A 88 4.61 3.72 11.56
CA VAL A 88 3.88 4.99 11.55
C VAL A 88 2.53 4.85 12.27
N MET A 89 1.76 3.81 11.97
CA MET A 89 0.48 3.54 12.62
C MET A 89 0.64 3.22 14.11
N GLY A 90 1.69 2.48 14.47
CA GLY A 90 2.03 2.19 15.86
C GLY A 90 2.30 3.47 16.66
N LEU A 91 3.12 4.38 16.11
CA LEU A 91 3.41 5.68 16.72
C LEU A 91 2.14 6.54 16.84
N ALA A 92 1.36 6.67 15.76
CA ALA A 92 0.09 7.40 15.76
C ALA A 92 -0.87 6.87 16.83
N ALA A 93 -1.01 5.55 16.95
CA ALA A 93 -1.85 4.93 17.97
C ALA A 93 -1.36 5.25 19.40
N THR A 94 -0.05 5.36 19.62
CA THR A 94 0.48 5.76 20.94
C THR A 94 0.23 7.23 21.26
N GLU A 95 0.35 8.13 20.29
CA GLU A 95 0.10 9.56 20.50
C GLU A 95 -1.39 9.83 20.73
N ILE A 96 -2.29 9.17 20.00
CA ILE A 96 -3.74 9.25 20.22
C ILE A 96 -4.10 8.78 21.62
N GLU A 97 -3.51 7.68 22.09
CA GLU A 97 -3.74 7.17 23.45
C GLU A 97 -3.29 8.18 24.52
N LYS A 98 -2.11 8.80 24.34
CA LYS A 98 -1.61 9.85 25.25
C LYS A 98 -2.55 11.05 25.28
N LEU A 99 -3.01 11.52 24.12
CA LEU A 99 -3.95 12.64 24.00
C LEU A 99 -5.28 12.33 24.69
N PHE A 100 -5.82 11.12 24.48
CA PHE A 100 -7.06 10.69 25.11
C PHE A 100 -6.97 10.65 26.64
N ILE A 101 -5.84 10.15 27.17
CA ILE A 101 -5.58 10.16 28.63
C ILE A 101 -5.47 11.59 29.16
N LYS A 102 -4.81 12.49 28.42
CA LYS A 102 -4.67 13.91 28.81
C LYS A 102 -6.03 14.62 28.87
N ILE A 103 -6.90 14.37 27.90
CA ILE A 103 -8.26 14.93 27.87
C ILE A 103 -9.11 14.37 29.02
N ARG A 104 -9.05 13.06 29.27
CA ARG A 104 -9.83 12.42 30.35
C ARG A 104 -9.45 12.86 31.76
N LYS A 105 -8.19 13.28 31.96
CA LYS A 105 -7.67 13.73 33.27
C LYS A 105 -7.95 15.21 33.57
N LYS A 106 -8.47 15.96 32.60
CA LYS A 106 -8.83 17.38 32.73
C LYS A 106 -10.33 17.49 32.97
#